data_AF-A0A947CF24-F1
#
_entry.id   AF-A0A947CF24-F1
#
_cell.length_a   1.000
_cell.length_b   1.000
_cell.length_c   1.000
_cell.angle_alpha   90.00
_cell.angle_beta   90.00
_cell.angle_gamma   90.00
#
_symmetry.space_group_name_H-M   'P 1'
#
loop_
_entity.id
_entity.type
_entity.pdbx_description
1 polymer ?
#
loop_
_entity_poly.entity_id
_entity_poly.type
_entity_poly.pdbx_seq_one_letter_code
_entity_poly.pdbx_strand_id
1 'polypeptide(L)'
;MKFSQFAGTAIVPTLSRLVLALAFMTTGYNKLSTTTQYDPRDADMLRSLGVTLEAETTARLMGAEPGIVLASFRQDDPETPPTRHVERQDPPKTTGTEEEGEGYPPLDLDEEIPPVVDADEPPAEVEEEVAAPPVDPETVTPVPVTTPGNAGSARSLHKITLLCARQNWPQPVAMAWAAALTELVGGGLLLLGLFSRIWGLGLAITMAVAFYLVSMNINHVHETNPFHFAKNIPNFNTLFSQLGLFVLALGVFFTGPGPLSLDRLLFKRRSATVDTDEFDVEDDSASVGGARPV
;
A
#
# COMPACT_ATOMS: atom_id res chain seq x y z
N MET A 1 -29.02 22.41 -14.35
CA MET A 1 -27.55 22.39 -14.15
C MET A 1 -26.88 22.09 -15.48
N LYS A 2 -25.77 22.75 -15.82
CA LYS A 2 -25.02 22.42 -17.05
C LYS A 2 -24.43 21.01 -16.90
N PHE A 3 -24.36 20.24 -17.98
CA PHE A 3 -23.83 18.87 -17.97
C PHE A 3 -22.43 18.79 -17.32
N SER A 4 -21.59 19.80 -17.52
CA SER A 4 -20.27 19.92 -16.88
C SER A 4 -20.31 19.99 -15.35
N GLN A 5 -21.29 20.69 -14.76
CA GLN A 5 -21.45 20.77 -13.31
C GLN A 5 -21.93 19.44 -12.72
N PHE A 6 -22.80 18.72 -13.45
CA PHE A 6 -23.25 17.39 -13.06
C PHE A 6 -22.11 16.37 -13.09
N ALA A 7 -21.29 16.39 -14.15
CA ALA A 7 -20.14 15.49 -14.27
C ALA A 7 -19.15 15.66 -13.09
N GLY A 8 -18.79 16.90 -12.75
CA GLY A 8 -17.85 17.17 -11.66
C GLY A 8 -18.38 16.81 -10.27
N THR A 9 -19.67 17.02 -10.00
CA THR A 9 -20.23 16.86 -8.65
C THR A 9 -20.84 15.48 -8.38
N ALA A 10 -21.26 14.77 -9.43
CA ALA A 10 -21.94 13.47 -9.28
C ALA A 10 -21.08 12.29 -9.75
N ILE A 11 -20.43 12.43 -10.91
CA ILE A 11 -19.74 11.30 -11.56
C ILE A 11 -18.40 11.05 -10.89
N VAL A 12 -17.57 12.09 -10.73
CA VAL A 12 -16.22 11.96 -10.15
C VAL A 12 -16.24 11.27 -8.78
N PRO A 13 -17.06 11.71 -7.79
CA PRO A 13 -17.04 11.07 -6.47
C PRO A 13 -17.59 9.64 -6.49
N THR A 14 -18.47 9.32 -7.45
CA THR A 14 -19.00 7.97 -7.61
C THR A 14 -17.96 7.03 -8.20
N LEU A 15 -17.22 7.48 -9.21
CA LEU A 15 -16.10 6.73 -9.78
C LEU A 15 -14.98 6.53 -8.77
N SER A 16 -14.59 7.57 -8.01
CA SER A 16 -13.57 7.46 -6.97
C SER A 16 -13.94 6.40 -5.93
N ARG A 17 -15.21 6.36 -5.50
CA ARG A 17 -15.70 5.33 -4.57
C ARG A 17 -15.65 3.93 -5.18
N LEU A 18 -16.07 3.77 -6.42
CA LEU A 18 -16.04 2.48 -7.10
C LEU A 18 -14.61 1.94 -7.19
N VAL A 19 -13.66 2.79 -7.58
CA VAL A 19 -12.23 2.41 -7.67
C VAL A 19 -11.67 2.03 -6.31
N LEU A 20 -11.89 2.86 -5.27
CA LEU A 20 -11.45 2.54 -3.90
C LEU A 20 -12.09 1.26 -3.39
N ALA A 21 -13.41 1.13 -3.55
CA ALA A 21 -14.14 -0.04 -3.09
C ALA A 21 -13.59 -1.33 -3.69
N LEU A 22 -13.39 -1.37 -5.02
CA LEU A 22 -12.86 -2.56 -5.69
C LEU A 22 -11.41 -2.85 -5.26
N ALA A 23 -10.56 -1.83 -5.18
CA ALA A 23 -9.16 -2.00 -4.77
C ALA A 23 -9.05 -2.54 -3.34
N PHE A 24 -9.77 -1.93 -2.39
CA PHE A 24 -9.67 -2.27 -0.97
C PHE A 24 -10.45 -3.52 -0.60
N MET A 25 -11.60 -3.77 -1.21
CA MET A 25 -12.36 -5.00 -0.97
C MET A 25 -11.56 -6.22 -1.45
N THR A 26 -10.93 -6.13 -2.62
CA THR A 26 -10.06 -7.22 -3.13
C THR A 26 -8.84 -7.43 -2.23
N THR A 27 -8.19 -6.34 -1.81
CA THR A 27 -7.00 -6.40 -0.96
C THR A 27 -7.33 -6.94 0.43
N GLY A 28 -8.38 -6.43 1.07
CA GLY A 28 -8.84 -6.88 2.38
C GLY A 28 -9.33 -8.32 2.36
N TYR A 29 -10.00 -8.75 1.28
CA TYR A 29 -10.39 -10.15 1.10
C TYR A 29 -9.14 -11.04 1.02
N ASN A 30 -8.17 -10.71 0.17
CA ASN A 30 -6.92 -11.47 0.03
C ASN A 30 -6.18 -11.59 1.38
N LYS A 31 -6.12 -10.52 2.18
CA LYS A 31 -5.53 -10.53 3.53
C LYS A 31 -6.17 -11.55 4.46
N LEU A 32 -7.47 -11.75 4.35
CA LEU A 32 -8.25 -12.59 5.26
C LEU A 32 -8.42 -14.03 4.75
N SER A 33 -8.50 -14.24 3.43
CA SER A 33 -8.78 -15.53 2.82
C SER A 33 -7.54 -16.32 2.41
N THR A 34 -6.43 -15.64 2.12
CA THR A 34 -5.24 -16.29 1.56
C THR A 34 -4.28 -16.68 2.67
N THR A 35 -3.78 -17.92 2.61
CA THR A 35 -2.70 -18.41 3.46
C THR A 35 -1.36 -18.17 2.78
N THR A 36 -0.36 -17.73 3.53
CA THR A 36 1.02 -17.55 3.06
C THR A 36 1.97 -18.36 3.93
N GLN A 37 3.02 -18.89 3.29
CA GLN A 37 4.11 -19.56 3.97
C GLN A 37 5.09 -18.52 4.54
N TYR A 38 5.54 -18.76 5.77
CA TYR A 38 6.50 -17.91 6.46
C TYR A 38 7.79 -18.69 6.70
N ASP A 39 8.91 -17.98 6.53
CA ASP A 39 10.25 -18.47 6.89
C ASP A 39 10.29 -18.87 8.37
N PRO A 40 11.07 -19.89 8.78
CA PRO A 40 11.33 -20.25 10.17
C PRO A 40 11.46 -19.07 11.14
N ARG A 41 12.22 -18.02 10.76
CA ARG A 41 12.45 -16.86 11.64
C ARG A 41 11.17 -16.05 11.86
N ASP A 42 10.42 -15.79 10.78
CA ASP A 42 9.16 -15.08 10.85
C ASP A 42 8.08 -15.91 11.53
N ALA A 43 8.10 -17.23 11.33
CA ALA A 43 7.23 -18.17 12.00
C ALA A 43 7.45 -18.15 13.53
N ASP A 44 8.70 -18.16 13.99
CA ASP A 44 9.01 -18.05 15.42
C ASP A 44 8.59 -16.70 16.01
N MET A 45 8.77 -15.60 15.26
CA MET A 45 8.27 -14.28 15.68
C MET A 45 6.73 -14.23 15.73
N LEU A 46 6.02 -14.85 14.80
CA LEU A 46 4.56 -14.94 14.85
C LEU A 46 4.09 -15.77 16.04
N ARG A 47 4.76 -16.89 16.34
CA ARG A 47 4.46 -17.72 17.52
C ARG A 47 4.66 -16.95 18.81
N SER A 48 5.74 -16.17 18.93
CA SER A 48 6.01 -15.36 20.13
C SER A 48 4.96 -14.26 20.32
N LEU A 49 4.32 -13.80 19.24
CA LEU A 49 3.17 -12.89 19.26
C LEU A 49 1.82 -13.59 19.47
N GLY A 50 1.81 -14.90 19.74
CA GLY A 50 0.61 -15.69 20.00
C GLY A 50 -0.18 -16.09 18.75
N VAL A 51 0.41 -15.98 17.56
CA VAL A 51 -0.22 -16.42 16.31
C VAL A 51 -0.02 -17.92 16.12
N THR A 52 -1.12 -18.63 15.89
CA THR A 52 -1.12 -20.06 15.57
C THR A 52 -0.76 -20.28 14.11
N LEU A 53 0.27 -21.08 13.86
CA LEU A 53 0.69 -21.46 12.51
C LEU A 53 0.24 -22.90 12.21
N GLU A 54 -0.23 -23.13 10.99
CA GLU A 54 -0.50 -24.47 10.49
C GLU A 54 0.82 -25.12 10.08
N ALA A 55 1.07 -26.33 10.60
CA ALA A 55 2.26 -27.09 10.27
C ALA A 55 2.23 -27.53 8.79
N GLU A 56 3.39 -27.44 8.13
CA GLU A 56 3.59 -27.74 6.70
C GLU A 56 3.17 -29.17 6.30
N THR A 57 3.07 -30.09 7.28
CA THR A 57 2.70 -31.49 7.06
C THR A 57 1.39 -31.65 6.31
N THR A 58 0.43 -30.74 6.51
CA THR A 58 -0.87 -30.78 5.82
C THR A 58 -0.80 -30.27 4.39
N ALA A 59 0.06 -29.28 4.11
CA ALA A 59 0.21 -28.68 2.78
C ALA A 59 0.87 -29.63 1.77
N ARG A 60 1.87 -30.42 2.22
CA ARG A 60 2.46 -31.50 1.41
C ARG A 60 1.50 -32.67 1.19
N LEU A 61 0.63 -32.98 2.14
CA LEU A 61 -0.34 -34.07 2.01
C LEU A 61 -1.54 -33.72 1.13
N MET A 62 -1.91 -32.44 0.99
CA MET A 62 -3.04 -32.01 0.16
C MET A 62 -2.71 -31.73 -1.31
N GLY A 63 -1.46 -31.91 -1.76
CA GLY A 63 -1.11 -31.81 -3.19
C GLY A 63 -1.49 -30.48 -3.84
N ALA A 64 -1.54 -29.38 -3.07
CA ALA A 64 -1.93 -28.08 -3.57
C ALA A 64 -0.83 -27.54 -4.49
N GLU A 65 -0.99 -27.76 -5.79
CA GLU A 65 -0.28 -27.05 -6.85
C GLU A 65 -0.33 -25.54 -6.55
N PRO A 66 0.79 -24.81 -6.74
CA PRO A 66 0.85 -23.37 -6.43
C PRO A 66 -0.17 -22.63 -7.30
N GLY A 67 -1.30 -22.27 -6.70
CA GLY A 67 -2.34 -21.47 -7.34
C GLY A 67 -1.74 -20.18 -7.90
N ILE A 68 -2.23 -19.77 -9.07
CA ILE A 68 -1.82 -18.56 -9.79
C ILE A 68 -1.70 -17.38 -8.83
N VAL A 69 -0.46 -17.04 -8.49
CA VAL A 69 -0.11 -15.84 -7.73
C VAL A 69 -0.36 -14.67 -8.68
N LEU A 70 -1.53 -14.05 -8.58
CA LEU A 70 -1.68 -12.65 -9.04
C LEU A 70 -0.55 -11.86 -8.38
N ALA A 71 0.04 -10.88 -9.09
CA ALA A 71 1.21 -10.10 -8.70
C ALA A 71 1.04 -9.22 -7.42
N SER A 72 0.47 -9.77 -6.35
CA SER A 72 0.49 -9.22 -5.01
C SER A 72 1.86 -9.51 -4.40
N PHE A 73 2.71 -8.48 -4.37
CA PHE A 73 3.82 -8.35 -3.42
C PHE A 73 4.65 -9.62 -3.21
N ARG A 74 5.34 -10.05 -4.27
CA ARG A 74 6.56 -10.84 -4.09
C ARG A 74 7.64 -9.82 -3.75
N GLN A 75 7.97 -9.74 -2.46
CA GLN A 75 9.19 -9.06 -2.03
C GLN A 75 10.29 -10.05 -2.35
N ASP A 76 10.93 -9.89 -3.52
CA ASP A 76 12.09 -10.70 -3.87
C ASP A 76 13.20 -10.32 -2.90
N ASP A 77 13.63 -11.28 -2.08
CA ASP A 77 14.79 -11.12 -1.20
C ASP A 77 15.99 -10.75 -2.08
N PRO A 78 16.62 -9.57 -1.86
CA PRO A 78 17.86 -9.24 -2.51
C PRO A 78 18.96 -10.04 -1.81
N GLU A 79 19.22 -11.27 -2.26
CA GLU A 79 20.53 -11.95 -2.22
C GLU A 79 20.38 -13.46 -2.43
N THR A 80 20.32 -13.86 -3.70
CA THR A 80 21.07 -15.06 -4.07
C THR A 80 21.72 -14.75 -5.42
N PRO A 81 23.06 -14.62 -5.46
CA PRO A 81 23.75 -14.43 -6.73
C PRO A 81 23.36 -15.58 -7.67
N PRO A 82 22.88 -15.28 -8.90
CA PRO A 82 22.57 -16.34 -9.83
C PRO A 82 23.83 -17.16 -10.03
N THR A 83 23.75 -18.46 -9.79
CA THR A 83 24.81 -19.41 -10.13
C THR A 83 25.02 -19.27 -11.64
N ARG A 84 26.10 -18.57 -12.01
CA ARG A 84 26.45 -18.29 -13.39
C ARG A 84 26.78 -19.61 -14.05
N HIS A 85 25.82 -20.21 -14.73
CA HIS A 85 26.10 -21.24 -15.73
C HIS A 85 26.96 -20.57 -16.81
N VAL A 86 28.25 -20.88 -16.80
CA VAL A 86 29.18 -20.53 -17.86
C VAL A 86 28.84 -21.39 -19.06
N GLU A 87 27.86 -20.94 -19.85
CA GLU A 87 27.65 -21.47 -21.18
C GLU A 87 28.72 -20.86 -22.10
N ARG A 88 29.65 -21.71 -22.58
CA ARG A 88 30.64 -21.33 -23.59
C ARG A 88 29.91 -20.87 -24.85
N GLN A 89 29.85 -19.56 -25.06
CA GLN A 89 29.53 -18.99 -26.36
C GLN A 89 30.80 -19.00 -27.22
N ASP A 90 30.73 -19.71 -28.34
CA ASP A 90 31.72 -19.62 -29.42
C ASP A 90 31.71 -18.21 -30.04
N PRO A 91 32.86 -17.72 -30.54
CA PRO A 91 32.98 -16.35 -31.04
C PRO A 91 32.14 -16.13 -32.32
N PRO A 92 31.42 -15.00 -32.44
CA PRO A 92 30.62 -14.70 -33.62
C PRO A 92 31.51 -14.32 -34.81
N LYS A 93 31.18 -14.90 -35.98
CA LYS A 93 31.70 -14.49 -37.29
C LYS A 93 31.18 -13.11 -37.65
N THR A 94 32.10 -12.16 -37.84
CA THR A 94 31.87 -10.86 -38.46
C THR A 94 31.44 -11.02 -39.91
N THR A 95 30.24 -10.54 -40.24
CA THR A 95 29.84 -10.27 -41.62
C THR A 95 29.50 -8.79 -41.69
N GLY A 96 30.29 -8.05 -42.47
CA GLY A 96 30.12 -6.62 -42.66
C GLY A 96 28.85 -6.31 -43.45
N THR A 97 28.20 -5.21 -43.07
CA THR A 97 27.33 -4.45 -43.96
C THR A 97 27.56 -3.00 -43.62
N GLU A 98 28.14 -2.30 -44.60
CA GLU A 98 28.30 -0.86 -44.63
C GLU A 98 26.89 -0.23 -44.73
N GLU A 99 26.53 0.65 -43.80
CA GLU A 99 25.49 1.64 -44.06
C GLU A 99 26.04 3.03 -43.75
N GLU A 100 25.83 3.90 -44.73
CA GLU A 100 26.29 5.27 -44.82
C GLU A 100 25.47 6.20 -43.91
N GLY A 101 26.18 7.05 -43.17
CA GLY A 101 25.93 8.49 -43.11
C GLY A 101 24.60 9.03 -42.59
N GLU A 102 24.57 9.42 -41.31
CA GLU A 102 23.97 10.71 -40.92
C GLU A 102 24.90 11.43 -39.95
N GLY A 103 25.36 12.60 -40.36
CA GLY A 103 26.31 13.43 -39.63
C GLY A 103 25.67 14.13 -38.44
N TYR A 104 26.15 13.81 -37.25
CA TYR A 104 26.01 14.68 -36.09
C TYR A 104 27.17 15.69 -36.07
N PRO A 105 26.91 16.98 -35.78
CA PRO A 105 27.98 17.95 -35.59
C PRO A 105 28.83 17.55 -34.37
N PRO A 106 30.15 17.81 -34.39
CA PRO A 106 31.02 17.54 -33.26
C PRO A 106 30.60 18.39 -32.06
N LEU A 107 30.35 17.73 -30.93
CA LEU A 107 30.27 18.37 -29.62
C LEU A 107 31.70 18.68 -29.17
N ASP A 108 32.08 19.94 -29.23
CA ASP A 108 33.28 20.49 -28.61
C ASP A 108 33.15 20.37 -27.08
N LEU A 109 33.67 19.26 -26.53
CA LEU A 109 33.85 19.05 -25.10
C LEU A 109 35.31 19.30 -24.74
N ASP A 110 35.71 20.58 -24.79
CA ASP A 110 36.90 21.08 -24.08
C ASP A 110 36.53 21.33 -22.61
N GLU A 111 36.05 20.29 -21.91
CA GLU A 111 35.88 20.33 -20.46
C GLU A 111 37.20 19.86 -19.84
N GLU A 112 37.97 20.84 -19.35
CA GLU A 112 39.22 20.68 -18.61
C GLU A 112 39.07 19.60 -17.53
N ILE A 113 39.73 18.46 -17.76
CA ILE A 113 39.96 17.46 -16.73
C ILE A 113 40.89 18.11 -15.69
N PRO A 114 40.46 18.28 -14.43
CA PRO A 114 41.36 18.80 -13.40
C PRO A 114 42.53 17.83 -13.19
N PRO A 115 43.72 18.34 -12.86
CA PRO A 115 44.92 17.52 -12.74
C PRO A 115 44.77 16.45 -11.65
N VAL A 116 45.18 15.23 -12.00
CA VAL A 116 45.40 14.11 -11.10
C VAL A 116 46.33 14.57 -9.98
N VAL A 117 45.80 14.68 -8.76
CA VAL A 117 46.59 14.90 -7.55
C VAL A 117 47.32 13.60 -7.24
N ASP A 118 48.65 13.64 -7.35
CA ASP A 118 49.56 12.59 -6.88
C ASP A 118 49.34 12.36 -5.38
N ALA A 119 48.72 11.22 -5.04
CA ALA A 119 48.64 10.71 -3.67
C ALA A 119 49.88 9.85 -3.38
N ASP A 120 51.02 10.52 -3.18
CA ASP A 120 52.23 9.92 -2.62
C ASP A 120 52.29 10.33 -1.13
N GLU A 121 51.42 9.73 -0.32
CA GLU A 121 51.42 9.88 1.14
C GLU A 121 51.74 8.51 1.78
N PRO A 122 52.89 8.36 2.46
CA PRO A 122 53.27 7.11 3.10
C PRO A 122 52.44 6.86 4.37
N PRO A 123 52.02 5.61 4.65
CA PRO A 123 51.28 5.32 5.87
C PRO A 123 52.24 5.27 7.06
N ALA A 124 52.01 6.13 8.05
CA ALA A 124 52.65 6.05 9.35
C ALA A 124 51.59 6.17 10.46
N GLU A 125 51.84 5.42 11.55
CA GLU A 125 51.12 5.39 12.84
C GLU A 125 49.97 4.35 12.90
N VAL A 126 50.30 3.07 13.14
CA VAL A 126 50.42 2.44 14.47
C VAL A 126 49.11 2.57 15.26
N GLU A 127 48.15 1.69 14.96
CA GLU A 127 47.08 1.38 15.89
C GLU A 127 47.63 0.46 16.98
N GLU A 128 47.60 1.00 18.20
CA GLU A 128 47.92 0.32 19.44
C GLU A 128 46.86 -0.78 19.68
N GLU A 129 47.26 -2.04 19.52
CA GLU A 129 46.48 -3.22 19.87
C GLU A 129 46.21 -3.22 21.38
N VAL A 130 45.09 -2.62 21.78
CA VAL A 130 44.57 -2.71 23.15
C VAL A 130 44.19 -4.16 23.38
N ALA A 131 45.10 -4.89 24.04
CA ALA A 131 44.90 -6.25 24.50
C ALA A 131 43.55 -6.36 25.24
N ALA A 132 42.62 -7.10 24.64
CA ALA A 132 41.40 -7.51 25.31
C ALA A 132 41.78 -8.27 26.59
N PRO A 133 41.10 -8.04 27.73
CA PRO A 133 41.34 -8.81 28.94
C PRO A 133 41.10 -10.30 28.64
N PRO A 134 41.86 -11.22 29.26
CA PRO A 134 41.65 -12.66 29.08
C PRO A 134 40.23 -13.00 29.49
N VAL A 135 39.41 -13.38 28.51
CA VAL A 135 38.08 -13.94 28.74
C VAL A 135 38.29 -15.37 29.21
N ASP A 136 37.93 -15.63 30.47
CA ASP A 136 37.94 -16.98 31.05
C ASP A 136 37.15 -17.95 30.15
N PRO A 137 37.74 -19.05 29.67
CA PRO A 137 37.07 -20.02 28.79
C PRO A 137 35.99 -20.85 29.50
N GLU A 138 35.76 -20.62 30.79
CA GLU A 138 34.83 -21.40 31.62
C GLU A 138 33.72 -20.49 32.16
N THR A 139 32.77 -20.07 31.32
CA THR A 139 31.30 -20.00 31.58
C THR A 139 30.63 -19.41 30.34
N VAL A 140 30.88 -19.95 29.14
CA VAL A 140 29.92 -19.79 28.05
C VAL A 140 28.90 -20.89 28.23
N THR A 141 27.86 -20.63 29.03
CA THR A 141 26.66 -21.47 28.97
C THR A 141 26.22 -21.47 27.50
N PRO A 142 26.18 -22.63 26.80
CA PRO A 142 25.70 -22.66 25.44
C PRO A 142 24.28 -22.10 25.48
N VAL A 143 24.08 -20.96 24.81
CA VAL A 143 22.73 -20.46 24.54
C VAL A 143 22.01 -21.64 23.91
N PRO A 144 20.86 -22.10 24.45
CA PRO A 144 20.15 -23.22 23.89
C PRO A 144 19.93 -22.91 22.41
N VAL A 145 20.54 -23.73 21.55
CA VAL A 145 20.30 -23.69 20.11
C VAL A 145 18.82 -24.03 19.97
N THR A 146 17.99 -22.99 19.88
CA THR A 146 16.58 -23.12 19.52
C THR A 146 16.58 -23.88 18.22
N THR A 147 16.10 -25.13 18.27
CA THR A 147 15.86 -25.95 17.08
C THR A 147 15.22 -25.05 16.04
N PRO A 148 15.77 -24.94 14.81
CA PRO A 148 15.22 -24.06 13.79
C PRO A 148 13.71 -24.31 13.69
N GLY A 149 12.92 -23.30 14.02
CA GLY A 149 11.47 -23.44 14.06
C GLY A 149 10.99 -23.95 12.71
N ASN A 150 10.13 -24.96 12.69
CA ASN A 150 9.58 -25.46 11.42
C ASN A 150 8.89 -24.29 10.70
N ALA A 151 9.07 -24.21 9.38
CA ALA A 151 8.30 -23.28 8.55
C ALA A 151 6.80 -23.51 8.79
N GLY A 152 6.01 -22.44 8.67
CA GLY A 152 4.61 -22.46 9.03
C GLY A 152 3.78 -21.65 8.05
N SER A 153 2.52 -22.05 7.90
CA SER A 153 1.55 -21.32 7.09
C SER A 153 0.56 -20.58 7.98
N ALA A 154 0.25 -19.33 7.65
CA ALA A 154 -0.80 -18.58 8.31
C ALA A 154 -1.42 -17.56 7.34
N ARG A 155 -2.48 -16.86 7.77
CA ARG A 155 -3.16 -15.87 6.94
C ARG A 155 -2.19 -14.78 6.47
N SER A 156 -2.38 -14.30 5.25
CA SER A 156 -1.53 -13.28 4.63
C SER A 156 -1.59 -11.93 5.36
N LEU A 157 -2.62 -11.67 6.17
CA LEU A 157 -2.68 -10.51 7.09
C LEU A 157 -1.46 -10.45 8.03
N HIS A 158 -0.87 -11.59 8.40
CA HIS A 158 0.26 -11.62 9.32
C HIS A 158 1.56 -11.06 8.74
N LYS A 159 1.63 -10.82 7.42
CA LYS A 159 2.67 -9.97 6.84
C LYS A 159 2.67 -8.58 7.48
N ILE A 160 1.50 -7.98 7.70
CA ILE A 160 1.38 -6.67 8.38
C ILE A 160 1.78 -6.80 9.84
N THR A 161 1.41 -7.90 10.51
CA THR A 161 1.85 -8.15 11.89
C THR A 161 3.38 -8.14 12.00
N LEU A 162 4.07 -8.82 11.08
CA LEU A 162 5.53 -8.84 11.03
C LEU A 162 6.10 -7.43 10.80
N LEU A 163 5.52 -6.66 9.87
CA LEU A 163 5.95 -5.28 9.61
C LEU A 163 5.81 -4.39 10.85
N CYS A 164 4.67 -4.46 11.54
CA CYS A 164 4.45 -3.70 12.78
C CYS A 164 5.36 -4.17 13.91
N ALA A 165 5.56 -5.48 14.06
CA ALA A 165 6.38 -6.05 15.13
C ALA A 165 7.85 -5.67 15.00
N ARG A 166 8.42 -5.73 13.78
CA ARG A 166 9.80 -5.31 13.52
C ARG A 166 10.02 -3.85 13.93
N GLN A 167 8.99 -3.00 13.75
CA GLN A 167 9.08 -1.58 14.11
C GLN A 167 8.68 -1.29 15.55
N ASN A 168 8.55 -2.32 16.38
CA ASN A 168 8.19 -2.24 17.80
C ASN A 168 6.86 -1.54 18.05
N TRP A 169 5.90 -1.66 17.14
CA TRP A 169 4.57 -1.08 17.33
C TRP A 169 3.77 -1.86 18.37
N PRO A 170 2.96 -1.17 19.19
CA PRO A 170 2.12 -1.83 20.19
C PRO A 170 1.06 -2.70 19.51
N GLN A 171 0.87 -3.91 20.02
CA GLN A 171 -0.18 -4.85 19.60
C GLN A 171 -0.21 -5.08 18.06
N PRO A 172 0.89 -5.58 17.46
CA PRO A 172 1.02 -5.69 15.99
C PRO A 172 -0.06 -6.59 15.35
N VAL A 173 -0.53 -7.60 16.08
CA VAL A 173 -1.61 -8.49 15.64
C VAL A 173 -2.93 -7.73 15.52
N ALA A 174 -3.28 -6.90 16.51
CA ALA A 174 -4.51 -6.11 16.50
C ALA A 174 -4.50 -5.08 15.37
N MET A 175 -3.36 -4.43 15.12
CA MET A 175 -3.21 -3.47 14.02
C MET A 175 -3.39 -4.13 12.65
N ALA A 176 -2.84 -5.33 12.45
CA ALA A 176 -3.03 -6.08 11.21
C ALA A 176 -4.50 -6.44 10.96
N TRP A 177 -5.22 -6.86 12.00
CA TRP A 177 -6.66 -7.11 11.94
C TRP A 177 -7.45 -5.84 11.66
N ALA A 178 -7.15 -4.74 12.36
CA ALA A 178 -7.80 -3.46 12.15
C ALA A 178 -7.62 -2.97 10.70
N ALA A 179 -6.40 -3.09 10.15
CA ALA A 179 -6.13 -2.75 8.76
C ALA A 179 -6.95 -3.63 7.79
N ALA A 180 -6.87 -4.96 7.91
CA ALA A 180 -7.59 -5.88 7.01
C ALA A 180 -9.11 -5.69 7.05
N LEU A 181 -9.69 -5.50 8.25
CA LEU A 181 -11.12 -5.23 8.41
C LEU A 181 -11.50 -3.86 7.86
N THR A 182 -10.68 -2.84 8.08
CA THR A 182 -10.94 -1.49 7.54
C THR A 182 -10.93 -1.50 6.02
N GLU A 183 -10.02 -2.23 5.39
CA GLU A 183 -9.96 -2.37 3.94
C GLU A 183 -11.17 -3.13 3.39
N LEU A 184 -11.51 -4.28 3.98
CA LEU A 184 -12.61 -5.11 3.49
C LEU A 184 -13.97 -4.46 3.74
N VAL A 185 -14.26 -4.12 5.00
CA VAL A 185 -15.55 -3.55 5.42
C VAL A 185 -15.69 -2.12 4.90
N GLY A 186 -14.62 -1.33 4.96
CA GLY A 186 -14.62 0.03 4.43
C GLY A 186 -14.76 0.08 2.92
N GLY A 187 -14.08 -0.80 2.19
CA GLY A 187 -14.26 -0.96 0.75
C GLY A 187 -15.71 -1.33 0.40
N GLY A 188 -16.28 -2.32 1.09
CA GLY A 188 -17.67 -2.74 0.89
C GLY A 188 -18.70 -1.64 1.22
N LEU A 189 -18.54 -0.94 2.34
CA LEU A 189 -19.45 0.14 2.73
C LEU A 189 -19.31 1.38 1.83
N LEU A 190 -18.11 1.66 1.30
CA LEU A 190 -17.94 2.67 0.25
C LEU A 190 -18.68 2.32 -1.04
N LEU A 191 -18.70 1.04 -1.43
CA LEU A 191 -19.45 0.57 -2.59
C LEU A 191 -20.94 0.83 -2.44
N LEU A 192 -21.49 0.54 -1.25
CA LEU A 192 -22.88 0.83 -0.89
C LEU A 192 -23.14 2.34 -0.71
N GLY A 193 -22.09 3.14 -0.54
CA GLY A 193 -22.18 4.57 -0.26
C GLY A 193 -22.66 4.87 1.16
N LEU A 194 -22.44 3.97 2.11
CA LEU A 194 -22.82 4.16 3.52
C LEU A 194 -21.64 4.72 4.31
N PHE A 195 -21.88 5.77 5.11
CA PHE A 195 -20.84 6.43 5.93
C PHE A 195 -19.55 6.75 5.17
N SER A 196 -19.66 7.17 3.89
CA SER A 196 -18.48 7.25 3.00
C SER A 196 -17.38 8.18 3.50
N ARG A 197 -17.71 9.18 4.31
CA ARG A 197 -16.70 10.05 4.93
C ARG A 197 -15.85 9.29 5.95
N ILE A 198 -16.49 8.58 6.88
CA ILE A 198 -15.81 7.85 7.95
C ILE A 198 -14.90 6.78 7.35
N TRP A 199 -15.41 6.01 6.37
CA TRP A 199 -14.62 4.97 5.71
C TRP A 199 -13.56 5.53 4.76
N GLY A 200 -13.82 6.65 4.07
CA GLY A 200 -12.80 7.36 3.29
C GLY A 200 -11.62 7.79 4.16
N LEU A 201 -11.87 8.31 5.37
CA LEU A 201 -10.81 8.65 6.32
C LEU A 201 -10.08 7.41 6.82
N GLY A 202 -10.80 6.34 7.19
CA GLY A 202 -10.19 5.08 7.60
C GLY A 202 -9.23 4.51 6.55
N LEU A 203 -9.65 4.49 5.28
CA LEU A 203 -8.81 4.02 4.17
C LEU A 203 -7.62 4.96 3.89
N ALA A 204 -7.80 6.27 4.05
CA ALA A 204 -6.70 7.23 3.95
C ALA A 204 -5.66 6.96 5.04
N ILE A 205 -6.08 6.69 6.29
CA ILE A 205 -5.17 6.33 7.38
C ILE A 205 -4.44 5.01 7.06
N THR A 206 -5.13 3.98 6.56
CA THR A 206 -4.46 2.72 6.20
C THR A 206 -3.41 2.91 5.10
N MET A 207 -3.66 3.77 4.11
CA MET A 207 -2.66 4.08 3.08
C MET A 207 -1.50 4.90 3.61
N ALA A 208 -1.75 5.87 4.50
CA ALA A 208 -0.68 6.64 5.13
C ALA A 208 0.25 5.73 5.96
N VAL A 209 -0.32 4.81 6.73
CA VAL A 209 0.45 3.81 7.49
C VAL A 209 1.21 2.86 6.56
N ALA A 210 0.57 2.37 5.49
CA ALA A 210 1.24 1.51 4.52
C ALA A 210 2.42 2.22 3.83
N PHE A 211 2.23 3.48 3.44
CA PHE A 211 3.29 4.31 2.87
C PHE A 211 4.44 4.52 3.87
N TYR A 212 4.12 4.82 5.12
CA TYR A 212 5.15 4.99 6.16
C TYR A 212 5.94 3.69 6.39
N LEU A 213 5.26 2.56 6.58
CA LEU A 213 5.92 1.28 6.84
C LEU A 213 6.70 0.77 5.63
N VAL A 214 6.15 0.86 4.42
CA VAL A 214 6.76 0.26 3.23
C VAL A 214 7.70 1.24 2.53
N SER A 215 7.21 2.43 2.17
CA SER A 215 7.98 3.36 1.36
C SER A 215 9.08 4.06 2.15
N MET A 216 8.77 4.54 3.35
CA MET A 216 9.77 5.27 4.14
C MET A 216 10.74 4.33 4.84
N ASN A 217 10.24 3.22 5.40
CA ASN A 217 11.02 2.39 6.31
C ASN A 217 11.67 1.16 5.64
N ILE A 218 10.97 0.47 4.73
CA ILE A 218 11.56 -0.70 4.02
C ILE A 218 12.36 -0.25 2.80
N ASN A 219 11.79 0.67 2.01
CA ASN A 219 12.38 1.09 0.74
C ASN A 219 13.32 2.29 0.83
N HIS A 220 13.50 2.88 2.03
CA HIS A 220 14.39 4.03 2.28
C HIS A 220 14.29 5.12 1.20
N VAL A 221 13.06 5.45 0.78
CA VAL A 221 12.81 6.39 -0.34
C VAL A 221 13.42 7.78 -0.07
N HIS A 222 13.58 8.15 1.19
CA HIS A 222 14.16 9.42 1.62
C HIS A 222 15.69 9.48 1.49
N GLU A 223 16.36 8.32 1.44
CA GLU A 223 17.83 8.21 1.34
C GLU A 223 18.27 7.92 -0.11
N THR A 224 17.35 7.41 -0.94
CA THR A 224 17.65 7.02 -2.32
C THR A 224 17.50 8.20 -3.27
N ASN A 225 18.45 8.38 -4.18
CA ASN A 225 18.33 9.38 -5.27
C ASN A 225 17.06 9.10 -6.11
N PRO A 226 16.21 10.10 -6.39
CA PRO A 226 14.93 9.91 -7.08
C PRO A 226 15.08 9.27 -8.47
N PHE A 227 16.17 9.53 -9.18
CA PHE A 227 16.44 8.90 -10.48
C PHE A 227 16.84 7.43 -10.38
N HIS A 228 17.44 7.02 -9.26
CA HIS A 228 17.77 5.62 -9.01
C HIS A 228 16.55 4.84 -8.53
N PHE A 229 15.75 5.45 -7.65
CA PHE A 229 14.49 4.86 -7.19
C PHE A 229 13.53 4.58 -8.37
N ALA A 230 13.44 5.50 -9.33
CA ALA A 230 12.60 5.33 -10.53
C ALA A 230 13.01 4.14 -11.41
N LYS A 231 14.25 3.65 -11.32
CA LYS A 231 14.69 2.45 -12.05
C LYS A 231 14.15 1.16 -11.42
N ASN A 232 13.82 1.17 -10.13
CA ASN A 232 13.15 0.05 -9.47
C ASN A 232 11.63 0.14 -9.74
N ILE A 233 11.22 -0.33 -10.92
CA ILE A 233 9.84 -0.26 -11.41
C ILE A 233 8.82 -0.82 -10.39
N PRO A 234 9.07 -1.98 -9.72
CA PRO A 234 8.14 -2.49 -8.70
C PRO A 234 7.94 -1.55 -7.51
N ASN A 235 9.04 -1.03 -6.93
CA ASN A 235 8.97 -0.13 -5.78
C ASN A 235 8.36 1.22 -6.16
N PHE A 236 8.69 1.72 -7.35
CA PHE A 236 8.11 2.93 -7.90
C PHE A 236 6.60 2.80 -8.07
N ASN A 237 6.11 1.74 -8.74
CA ASN A 237 4.68 1.50 -8.92
C ASN A 237 3.94 1.33 -7.58
N THR A 238 4.58 0.69 -6.60
CA THR A 238 4.02 0.55 -5.25
C THR A 238 3.84 1.90 -4.58
N LEU A 239 4.86 2.77 -4.63
CA LEU A 239 4.82 4.12 -4.08
C LEU A 239 3.67 4.94 -4.69
N PHE A 240 3.60 4.99 -6.02
CA PHE A 240 2.62 5.81 -6.73
C PHE A 240 1.20 5.28 -6.60
N SER A 241 1.01 3.96 -6.56
CA SER A 241 -0.31 3.37 -6.31
C SER A 241 -0.79 3.66 -4.88
N GLN A 242 0.09 3.56 -3.87
CA GLN A 242 -0.25 3.93 -2.48
C GLN A 242 -0.61 5.41 -2.36
N LEU A 243 0.18 6.30 -2.95
CA LEU A 243 -0.08 7.74 -2.93
C LEU A 243 -1.37 8.09 -3.70
N GLY A 244 -1.59 7.49 -4.86
CA GLY A 244 -2.80 7.67 -5.65
C GLY A 244 -4.06 7.23 -4.88
N LEU A 245 -4.03 6.05 -4.26
CA LEU A 245 -5.13 5.56 -3.42
C LEU A 245 -5.35 6.41 -2.17
N PHE A 246 -4.27 6.91 -1.56
CA PHE A 246 -4.34 7.85 -0.44
C PHE A 246 -5.06 9.15 -0.82
N VAL A 247 -4.62 9.79 -1.91
CA VAL A 247 -5.23 11.04 -2.40
C VAL A 247 -6.68 10.81 -2.81
N LEU A 248 -6.98 9.67 -3.44
CA LEU A 248 -8.35 9.30 -3.81
C LEU A 248 -9.24 9.10 -2.58
N ALA A 249 -8.73 8.45 -1.53
CA ALA A 249 -9.43 8.26 -0.26
C ALA A 249 -9.69 9.59 0.46
N LEU A 250 -8.72 10.50 0.49
CA LEU A 250 -8.92 11.87 0.97
C LEU A 250 -9.96 12.63 0.14
N GLY A 251 -9.92 12.49 -1.19
CA GLY A 251 -10.93 13.05 -2.07
C GLY A 251 -12.34 12.60 -1.72
N VAL A 252 -12.53 11.32 -1.41
CA VAL A 252 -13.82 10.78 -0.93
C VAL A 252 -14.18 11.28 0.46
N PHE A 253 -13.21 11.41 1.37
CA PHE A 253 -13.44 11.98 2.70
C PHE A 253 -14.00 13.41 2.61
N PHE A 254 -13.37 14.27 1.81
CA PHE A 254 -13.80 15.67 1.66
C PHE A 254 -15.06 15.83 0.81
N THR A 255 -15.21 15.06 -0.27
CA THR A 255 -16.37 15.20 -1.17
C THR A 255 -17.61 14.51 -0.61
N GLY A 256 -17.43 13.44 0.17
CA GLY A 256 -18.51 12.67 0.77
C GLY A 256 -19.17 11.67 -0.18
N PRO A 257 -20.37 11.19 0.16
CA PRO A 257 -20.98 10.03 -0.49
C PRO A 257 -21.58 10.31 -1.88
N GLY A 258 -21.61 11.57 -2.34
CA GLY A 258 -22.20 11.94 -3.63
C GLY A 258 -23.73 11.77 -3.69
N PRO A 259 -24.36 12.14 -4.82
CA PRO A 259 -25.82 12.16 -4.93
C PRO A 259 -26.47 10.78 -5.06
N LEU A 260 -25.71 9.75 -5.46
CA LEU A 260 -26.19 8.38 -5.70
C LEU A 260 -26.03 7.44 -4.50
N SER A 261 -25.69 7.95 -3.31
CA SER A 261 -25.47 7.07 -2.16
C SER A 261 -26.76 6.58 -1.51
N LEU A 262 -26.70 5.36 -0.95
CA LEU A 262 -27.77 4.83 -0.10
C LEU A 262 -27.99 5.69 1.14
N ASP A 263 -26.95 6.36 1.64
CA ASP A 263 -27.03 7.32 2.75
C ASP A 263 -28.08 8.39 2.45
N ARG A 264 -28.09 8.92 1.23
CA ARG A 264 -29.07 9.94 0.82
C ARG A 264 -30.47 9.36 0.69
N LEU A 265 -30.62 8.12 0.21
CA LEU A 265 -31.92 7.45 0.11
C LEU A 265 -32.52 7.20 1.50
N LEU A 266 -31.69 6.82 2.47
CA LEU A 266 -32.09 6.53 3.84
C LEU A 266 -32.53 7.81 4.59
N PHE A 267 -31.85 8.93 4.39
CA PHE A 267 -32.14 10.19 5.09
C PHE A 267 -33.13 11.12 4.39
N LYS A 268 -33.35 10.99 3.07
CA LYS A 268 -34.27 11.88 2.31
C LYS A 268 -35.76 11.56 2.53
N ARG A 269 -36.12 10.39 3.06
CA ARG A 269 -37.52 9.91 3.09
C ARG A 269 -38.40 10.45 4.22
N ARG A 270 -37.91 11.37 5.07
CA ARG A 270 -38.64 11.81 6.27
C ARG A 270 -39.35 13.17 6.20
N SER A 271 -39.29 13.88 5.07
CA SER A 271 -39.84 15.25 4.97
C SER A 271 -41.14 15.37 4.16
N ALA A 272 -41.75 14.26 3.72
CA ALA A 272 -42.93 14.29 2.85
C ALA A 272 -44.26 13.95 3.56
N THR A 273 -44.35 14.20 4.87
CA THR A 273 -45.59 13.94 5.65
C THR A 273 -45.91 15.10 6.60
N VAL A 274 -45.61 16.32 6.16
CA VAL A 274 -46.04 17.56 6.82
C VAL A 274 -46.58 18.49 5.72
N ASP A 275 -47.70 18.08 5.15
CA ASP A 275 -48.67 18.79 4.31
C ASP A 275 -49.91 17.89 4.45
N THR A 276 -51.11 18.30 4.83
CA THR A 276 -51.77 19.60 4.88
C THR A 276 -53.04 19.33 5.69
N ASP A 277 -53.03 19.63 6.99
CA ASP A 277 -54.25 19.75 7.81
C ASP A 277 -54.31 21.16 8.44
N GLU A 278 -53.69 22.14 7.78
CA GLU A 278 -53.88 23.55 8.11
C GLU A 278 -55.18 24.03 7.43
N PHE A 279 -56.28 23.64 8.07
CA PHE A 279 -57.46 24.46 8.33
C PHE A 279 -57.77 25.51 7.23
N ASP A 280 -58.44 25.08 6.17
CA ASP A 280 -59.40 25.92 5.45
C ASP A 280 -60.50 26.34 6.45
N VAL A 281 -60.27 27.43 7.17
CA VAL A 281 -61.36 28.19 7.81
C VAL A 281 -62.04 28.94 6.68
N GLU A 282 -63.16 28.39 6.22
CA GLU A 282 -64.17 29.09 5.43
C GLU A 282 -64.52 30.41 6.13
N ASP A 283 -63.95 31.53 5.65
CA ASP A 283 -64.41 32.87 5.97
C ASP A 283 -65.69 33.14 5.16
N ASP A 284 -66.76 32.51 5.63
CA ASP A 284 -68.13 32.73 5.19
C ASP A 284 -68.66 33.98 5.91
N SER A 285 -68.33 35.17 5.39
CA SER A 285 -68.92 36.42 5.88
C SER A 285 -69.31 37.40 4.76
N ALA A 286 -70.47 37.11 4.19
CA ALA A 286 -71.55 38.06 3.94
C ALA A 286 -71.26 39.33 3.11
N SER A 287 -71.59 39.21 1.82
CA SER A 287 -72.57 40.06 1.11
C SER A 287 -73.33 41.10 1.98
N VAL A 288 -72.90 42.37 1.96
CA VAL A 288 -73.76 43.57 2.13
C VAL A 288 -73.08 44.68 1.28
N GLY A 289 -73.53 45.06 0.09
CA GLY A 289 -74.83 45.67 -0.20
C GLY A 289 -74.74 47.19 0.01
N GLY A 290 -74.62 47.98 -1.06
CA GLY A 290 -75.04 49.40 -0.99
C GLY A 290 -74.25 50.45 -1.78
N ALA A 291 -74.87 50.88 -2.88
CA ALA A 291 -75.01 52.28 -3.33
C ALA A 291 -73.79 53.08 -3.87
N ARG A 292 -73.83 53.29 -5.20
CA ARG A 292 -73.48 54.58 -5.88
C ARG A 292 -74.44 55.68 -5.38
N PRO A 293 -74.07 56.99 -5.27
CA PRO A 293 -73.83 57.90 -6.42
C PRO A 293 -72.79 59.02 -6.09
N VAL A 294 -72.38 60.02 -6.89
CA VAL A 294 -72.62 60.60 -8.23
C VAL A 294 -71.22 60.93 -8.78
#